data_AF-A0A4S2CTT7-F1
#
_entry.id   AF-A0A4S2CTT7-F1
#
_cell.length_a   1.000
_cell.length_b   1.000
_cell.length_c   1.000
_cell.angle_alpha   90.00
_cell.angle_beta   90.00
_cell.angle_gamma   90.00
#
_symmetry.space_group_name_H-M   'P 1'
#
loop_
_entity.id
_entity.type
_entity.pdbx_description
1 polymer ?
#
loop_
_entity_poly.entity_id
_entity_poly.type
_entity_poly.pdbx_seq_one_letter_code
_entity_poly.pdbx_strand_id
1 'polypeptide(L)'
;MRLRTPLLPALACVALLAACKGPPTDPATPAPLPAAGAATPSAPAATPLVHLAEIDAATLQALGVSAPLKTVHFRDRDGEGLLVLDRIDSQAPDADSGEAMDVALLTATLYRRADTATSFVERWRSEHRTECPGLDLEAAYFLDNAEATDLDGDGVAELTLPSHAFCGGGVDPHQIVIELRRGDDRYRVEGESLVVIDGEAPFGGERADSPSYAAAPAAFRQHLDTVWQAVHTLPGRESDGGP
;
A
#
# COMPACT_ATOMS: atom_id res chain seq x y z
N MET A 1 -34.00 33.42 27.53
CA MET A 1 -33.88 34.66 26.72
C MET A 1 -33.85 34.25 25.25
N ARG A 2 -35.00 34.22 24.56
CA ARG A 2 -35.43 35.20 23.51
C ARG A 2 -34.30 35.60 22.55
N LEU A 3 -34.22 34.92 21.40
CA LEU A 3 -34.63 35.37 20.05
C LEU A 3 -33.80 36.52 19.47
N ARG A 4 -33.22 36.32 18.28
CA ARG A 4 -33.64 37.00 17.03
C ARG A 4 -32.81 36.60 15.80
N THR A 5 -33.50 35.99 14.83
CA THR A 5 -33.26 36.08 13.38
C THR A 5 -33.66 37.47 12.87
N PRO A 6 -33.09 37.97 11.77
CA PRO A 6 -33.88 38.21 10.54
C PRO A 6 -33.10 37.89 9.24
N LEU A 7 -33.68 37.25 8.23
CA LEU A 7 -34.61 37.71 7.17
C LEU A 7 -33.90 38.27 5.91
N LEU A 8 -34.11 37.62 4.76
CA LEU A 8 -33.70 37.98 3.39
C LEU A 8 -34.37 39.29 2.89
N PRO A 9 -33.96 39.81 1.71
CA PRO A 9 -34.84 39.63 0.54
C PRO A 9 -34.15 39.34 -0.81
N ALA A 10 -34.94 38.74 -1.70
CA ALA A 10 -34.69 38.42 -3.10
C ALA A 10 -34.71 39.64 -4.03
N LEU A 11 -34.08 39.51 -5.22
CA LEU A 11 -34.43 40.33 -6.38
C LEU A 11 -34.35 39.49 -7.66
N ALA A 12 -35.50 39.38 -8.34
CA ALA A 12 -35.66 38.87 -9.70
C ALA A 12 -35.65 40.05 -10.68
N CYS A 13 -35.19 39.83 -11.91
CA CYS A 13 -35.53 40.70 -13.03
C CYS A 13 -35.77 39.90 -14.31
N VAL A 14 -36.81 40.32 -15.03
CA VAL A 14 -37.57 39.63 -16.08
C VAL A 14 -37.25 40.21 -17.47
N ALA A 15 -37.25 39.31 -18.46
CA ALA A 15 -37.56 39.38 -19.91
C ALA A 15 -37.56 40.71 -20.72
N LEU A 16 -37.20 40.61 -22.02
CA LEU A 16 -38.00 40.89 -23.25
C LEU A 16 -37.06 40.88 -24.50
N LEU A 17 -37.22 40.01 -25.51
CA LEU A 17 -38.14 39.98 -26.68
C LEU A 17 -37.58 40.62 -27.99
N ALA A 18 -37.71 39.84 -29.08
CA ALA A 18 -38.13 40.22 -30.44
C ALA A 18 -37.14 40.07 -31.63
N ALA A 19 -37.71 39.50 -32.70
CA ALA A 19 -37.14 38.96 -33.93
C ALA A 19 -36.76 39.99 -35.01
N CYS A 20 -35.95 39.54 -35.99
CA CYS A 20 -36.05 39.98 -37.38
C CYS A 20 -35.66 38.85 -38.37
N LYS A 21 -36.25 38.93 -39.56
CA LYS A 21 -36.54 37.87 -40.55
C LYS A 21 -35.71 38.10 -41.82
N GLY A 22 -35.29 37.03 -42.51
CA GLY A 22 -34.95 37.07 -43.95
C GLY A 22 -33.81 36.12 -44.38
N PRO A 23 -33.99 35.27 -45.42
CA PRO A 23 -32.95 34.39 -45.95
C PRO A 23 -32.21 35.02 -47.16
N PRO A 24 -30.97 34.57 -47.43
CA PRO A 24 -30.59 34.40 -48.82
C PRO A 24 -29.88 33.06 -49.10
N THR A 25 -30.00 32.71 -50.37
CA THR A 25 -29.67 31.52 -51.14
C THR A 25 -28.19 31.10 -51.14
N ASP A 26 -27.96 29.79 -51.34
CA ASP A 26 -26.71 29.01 -51.38
C ASP A 26 -25.54 29.57 -52.23
N PRO A 27 -24.30 29.08 -52.00
CA PRO A 27 -23.82 27.99 -52.86
C PRO A 27 -23.04 26.87 -52.13
N ALA A 28 -23.37 25.63 -52.52
CA ALA A 28 -22.52 24.43 -52.62
C ALA A 28 -21.31 24.29 -51.66
N THR A 29 -21.52 23.55 -50.57
CA THR A 29 -20.45 22.98 -49.75
C THR A 29 -19.78 21.81 -50.49
N PRO A 30 -18.45 21.82 -50.70
CA PRO A 30 -17.76 20.64 -51.20
C PRO A 30 -17.71 19.54 -50.13
N ALA A 31 -17.92 18.30 -50.55
CA ALA A 31 -17.87 17.12 -49.69
C ALA A 31 -16.53 17.04 -48.93
N PRO A 32 -16.52 16.66 -47.64
CA PRO A 32 -15.28 16.45 -46.91
C PRO A 32 -14.54 15.23 -47.48
N LEU A 33 -13.25 15.42 -47.79
CA LEU A 33 -12.31 14.33 -48.06
C LEU A 33 -12.29 13.35 -46.88
N PRO A 34 -12.11 12.05 -47.10
CA PRO A 34 -11.95 11.10 -46.01
C PRO A 34 -10.69 11.46 -45.22
N ALA A 35 -10.86 11.70 -43.93
CA ALA A 35 -9.75 11.85 -42.99
C ALA A 35 -8.91 10.58 -43.06
N ALA A 36 -7.67 10.71 -43.55
CA ALA A 36 -6.66 9.69 -43.40
C ALA A 36 -6.56 9.39 -41.91
N GLY A 37 -6.84 8.14 -41.53
CA GLY A 37 -6.70 7.68 -40.16
C GLY A 37 -5.28 7.95 -39.70
N ALA A 38 -5.12 8.93 -38.81
CA ALA A 38 -3.92 9.08 -38.02
C ALA A 38 -3.86 7.83 -37.14
N ALA A 39 -3.07 6.84 -37.56
CA ALA A 39 -2.66 5.76 -36.70
C ALA A 39 -1.98 6.40 -35.50
N THR A 40 -2.65 6.33 -34.35
CA THR A 40 -2.06 6.69 -33.07
C THR A 40 -0.77 5.89 -32.94
N PRO A 41 0.39 6.53 -32.69
CA PRO A 41 1.61 5.77 -32.43
C PRO A 41 1.33 4.89 -31.21
N SER A 42 1.38 3.57 -31.43
CA SER A 42 1.28 2.58 -30.37
C SER A 42 2.37 2.91 -29.36
N ALA A 43 1.99 3.20 -28.11
CA ALA A 43 2.94 3.39 -27.03
C ALA A 43 3.92 2.19 -27.01
N PRO A 44 5.23 2.41 -26.76
CA PRO A 44 6.16 1.30 -26.62
C PRO A 44 5.62 0.34 -25.57
N ALA A 45 5.66 -0.97 -25.88
CA ALA A 45 5.22 -2.00 -24.96
C ALA A 45 5.94 -1.82 -23.62
N ALA A 46 5.18 -1.69 -22.53
CA ALA A 46 5.73 -1.53 -21.20
C ALA A 46 6.65 -2.73 -20.90
N THR A 47 7.83 -2.48 -20.34
CA THR A 47 8.69 -3.54 -19.84
C THR A 47 7.92 -4.30 -18.77
N PRO A 48 7.65 -5.61 -18.94
CA PRO A 48 6.90 -6.36 -17.95
C PRO A 48 7.71 -6.49 -16.67
N LEU A 49 7.01 -6.57 -15.53
CA LEU A 49 7.61 -6.97 -14.27
C LEU A 49 8.21 -8.38 -14.38
N VAL A 50 9.46 -8.54 -13.96
CA VAL A 50 10.16 -9.82 -13.92
C VAL A 50 10.87 -9.96 -12.58
N HIS A 51 10.63 -11.07 -11.87
CA HIS A 51 11.42 -11.44 -10.71
C HIS A 51 12.81 -11.93 -11.14
N LEU A 52 13.83 -11.41 -10.48
CA LEU A 52 15.22 -11.75 -10.73
C LEU A 52 15.71 -12.80 -9.72
N ALA A 53 16.85 -13.41 -10.02
CA ALA A 53 17.52 -14.30 -9.06
C ALA A 53 17.88 -13.54 -7.77
N GLU A 54 18.04 -14.27 -6.67
CA GLU A 54 18.46 -13.69 -5.40
C GLU A 54 19.73 -12.84 -5.54
N ILE A 55 19.76 -11.73 -4.81
CA ILE A 55 20.91 -10.83 -4.80
C ILE A 55 22.05 -11.47 -3.99
N ASP A 56 23.28 -11.30 -4.45
CA ASP A 56 24.43 -11.89 -3.77
C ASP A 56 24.73 -11.21 -2.42
N ALA A 57 25.34 -11.97 -1.52
CA ALA A 57 25.65 -11.50 -0.17
C ALA A 57 26.63 -10.31 -0.15
N ALA A 58 27.53 -10.17 -1.13
CA ALA A 58 28.47 -9.05 -1.18
C ALA A 58 27.74 -7.74 -1.52
N THR A 59 26.76 -7.80 -2.43
CA THR A 59 25.89 -6.67 -2.74
C THR A 59 25.05 -6.26 -1.52
N LEU A 60 24.46 -7.22 -0.79
CA LEU A 60 23.73 -6.92 0.45
C LEU A 60 24.64 -6.27 1.51
N GLN A 61 25.84 -6.81 1.73
CA GLN A 61 26.81 -6.23 2.65
C GLN A 61 27.21 -4.81 2.26
N ALA A 62 27.36 -4.53 0.96
CA ALA A 62 27.66 -3.20 0.45
C ALA A 62 26.51 -2.19 0.69
N LEU A 63 25.27 -2.69 0.79
CA LEU A 63 24.09 -1.90 1.19
C LEU A 63 23.93 -1.78 2.72
N GLY A 64 24.80 -2.42 3.51
CA GLY A 64 24.68 -2.48 4.96
C GLY A 64 23.63 -3.48 5.46
N VAL A 65 23.16 -4.38 4.59
CA VAL A 65 22.17 -5.41 4.90
C VAL A 65 22.91 -6.71 5.23
N SER A 66 22.78 -7.20 6.46
CA SER A 66 23.54 -8.37 6.93
C SER A 66 22.70 -9.64 7.07
N ALA A 67 21.43 -9.52 7.48
CA ALA A 67 20.56 -10.66 7.72
C ALA A 67 19.08 -10.29 7.48
N PRO A 68 18.67 -10.09 6.22
CA PRO A 68 17.31 -9.72 5.91
C PRO A 68 16.34 -10.87 6.17
N LEU A 69 15.13 -10.54 6.63
CA LEU A 69 14.03 -11.50 6.76
C LEU A 69 13.60 -12.01 5.38
N LYS A 70 13.52 -11.10 4.41
CA LYS A 70 13.21 -11.42 3.00
C LYS A 70 13.80 -10.35 2.09
N THR A 71 14.19 -10.78 0.89
CA THR A 71 14.45 -9.87 -0.22
C THR A 71 13.52 -10.20 -1.39
N VAL A 72 13.07 -9.17 -2.10
CA VAL A 72 12.36 -9.33 -3.38
C VAL A 72 13.15 -8.56 -4.42
N HIS A 73 13.81 -9.31 -5.30
CA HIS A 73 14.62 -8.77 -6.38
C HIS A 73 13.84 -8.85 -7.68
N PHE A 74 13.67 -7.72 -8.36
CA PHE A 74 12.83 -7.62 -9.55
C PHE A 74 13.34 -6.56 -10.53
N ARG A 75 12.79 -6.59 -11.74
CA ARG A 75 12.94 -5.53 -12.74
C ARG A 75 11.57 -5.18 -13.27
N ASP A 76 11.28 -3.89 -13.35
CA ASP A 76 10.05 -3.34 -13.88
C ASP A 76 10.39 -2.21 -14.88
N ARG A 77 9.41 -1.40 -15.28
CA ARG A 77 9.56 -0.26 -16.18
C ARG A 77 10.55 0.78 -15.67
N ASP A 78 10.70 0.92 -14.36
CA ASP A 78 11.56 1.91 -13.71
C ASP A 78 12.98 1.38 -13.46
N GLY A 79 13.27 0.15 -13.90
CA GLY A 79 14.58 -0.47 -13.79
C GLY A 79 14.61 -1.58 -12.75
N GLU A 80 15.79 -1.83 -12.19
CA GLU A 80 15.99 -2.92 -11.25
C GLU A 80 15.70 -2.47 -9.82
N GLY A 81 14.93 -3.27 -9.09
CA GLY A 81 14.48 -3.01 -7.73
C GLY A 81 14.81 -4.15 -6.79
N LEU A 82 15.25 -3.78 -5.58
CA LEU A 82 15.50 -4.69 -4.48
C LEU A 82 14.73 -4.19 -3.27
N LEU A 83 13.64 -4.87 -2.92
CA LEU A 83 12.95 -4.68 -1.65
C LEU A 83 13.65 -5.55 -0.60
N VAL A 84 13.98 -4.95 0.53
CA VAL A 84 14.58 -5.62 1.70
C VAL A 84 13.66 -5.43 2.89
N LEU A 85 13.31 -6.54 3.55
CA LEU A 85 12.54 -6.56 4.79
C LEU A 85 13.45 -7.01 5.92
N ASP A 86 13.52 -6.20 6.96
CA ASP A 86 14.36 -6.43 8.15
C ASP A 86 13.54 -6.32 9.42
N ARG A 87 14.04 -6.96 10.49
CA ARG A 87 13.59 -6.74 11.86
C ARG A 87 14.81 -6.52 12.75
N ILE A 88 14.72 -5.54 13.63
CA ILE A 88 15.70 -5.29 14.70
C ILE A 88 14.96 -5.29 16.03
N ASP A 89 15.40 -6.15 16.94
CA ASP A 89 14.96 -6.13 18.33
C ASP A 89 15.96 -5.33 19.18
N SER A 90 15.45 -4.53 20.10
CA SER A 90 16.23 -3.67 20.99
C SER A 90 15.48 -3.40 22.28
N GLN A 91 16.08 -2.63 23.18
CA GLN A 91 15.43 -2.16 24.40
C GLN A 91 15.48 -0.63 24.46
N ALA A 92 14.43 -0.03 24.99
CA ALA A 92 14.33 1.41 25.24
C ALA A 92 13.80 1.66 26.67
N PRO A 93 14.07 2.83 27.28
CA PRO A 93 13.47 3.16 28.56
C PRO A 93 11.98 3.54 28.39
N ASP A 94 11.14 3.02 29.27
CA ASP A 94 9.76 3.46 29.42
C ASP A 94 9.67 4.91 29.84
N ALA A 95 8.79 5.66 29.18
CA ALA A 95 8.67 7.10 29.39
C ALA A 95 8.15 7.44 30.79
N ASP A 96 7.36 6.53 31.39
CA ASP A 96 6.71 6.75 32.68
C ASP A 96 7.50 6.11 33.84
N SER A 97 7.94 4.86 33.69
CA SER A 97 8.65 4.12 34.74
C SER A 97 10.18 4.21 34.65
N GLY A 98 10.72 4.51 33.47
CA GLY A 98 12.16 4.43 33.19
C GLY A 98 12.70 3.00 33.12
N GLU A 99 11.85 1.99 33.22
CA GLU A 99 12.24 0.58 33.10
C GLU A 99 12.54 0.22 31.65
N ALA A 100 13.39 -0.79 31.43
CA ALA A 100 13.67 -1.25 30.08
C ALA A 100 12.42 -1.96 29.51
N MET A 101 11.96 -1.49 28.36
CA MET A 101 10.93 -2.13 27.55
C MET A 101 11.54 -2.75 26.30
N ASP A 102 10.94 -3.82 25.81
CA ASP A 102 11.34 -4.43 24.55
C ASP A 102 10.75 -3.64 23.38
N VAL A 103 11.52 -3.59 22.30
CA VAL A 103 11.21 -2.84 21.09
C VAL A 103 11.53 -3.68 19.87
N ALA A 104 10.57 -3.80 18.97
CA ALA A 104 10.74 -4.41 17.65
C ALA A 104 10.58 -3.32 16.59
N LEU A 105 11.57 -3.20 15.71
CA LEU A 105 11.55 -2.31 14.56
C LEU A 105 11.50 -3.15 13.29
N LEU A 106 10.36 -3.13 12.61
CA LEU A 106 10.23 -3.67 11.27
C LEU A 106 10.61 -2.58 10.26
N THR A 107 11.53 -2.90 9.35
CA THR A 107 11.98 -1.96 8.31
C THR A 107 11.75 -2.57 6.94
N ALA A 108 11.16 -1.80 6.03
CA ALA A 108 11.06 -2.12 4.61
C ALA A 108 11.81 -1.05 3.82
N THR A 109 12.80 -1.46 3.02
CA THR A 109 13.61 -0.53 2.23
C THR A 109 13.56 -0.94 0.76
N LEU A 110 13.19 -0.01 -0.13
CA LEU A 110 13.32 -0.20 -1.56
C LEU A 110 14.59 0.46 -2.07
N TYR A 111 15.46 -0.34 -2.66
CA TYR A 111 16.58 0.13 -3.45
C TYR A 111 16.26 0.05 -4.94
N ARG A 112 16.76 1.00 -5.72
CA ARG A 112 16.67 0.97 -7.19
C ARG A 112 18.03 1.21 -7.83
N ARG A 113 18.21 0.66 -9.03
CA ARG A 113 19.32 0.99 -9.93
C ARG A 113 18.83 0.98 -11.39
N ALA A 114 19.43 1.84 -12.21
CA ALA A 114 19.05 1.96 -13.62
C ALA A 114 19.50 0.74 -14.44
N ASP A 115 20.70 0.24 -14.12
CA ASP A 115 21.28 -0.95 -14.73
C ASP A 115 22.21 -1.69 -13.74
N THR A 116 22.67 -2.88 -14.11
CA THR A 116 23.53 -3.72 -13.26
C THR A 116 24.94 -3.17 -13.05
N ALA A 117 25.38 -2.22 -13.88
CA ALA A 117 26.67 -1.55 -13.71
C ALA A 117 26.61 -0.41 -12.69
N THR A 118 25.40 0.09 -12.39
CA THR A 118 25.17 1.10 -11.36
C THR A 118 24.94 0.49 -9.98
N SER A 119 25.32 1.23 -8.94
CA SER A 119 25.01 0.88 -7.56
C SER A 119 23.53 1.09 -7.26
N PHE A 120 23.00 0.26 -6.36
CA PHE A 120 21.69 0.47 -5.76
C PHE A 120 21.67 1.77 -4.94
N VAL A 121 20.56 2.50 -5.06
CA VAL A 121 20.27 3.71 -4.28
C VAL A 121 18.95 3.51 -3.55
N GLU A 122 18.92 3.84 -2.26
CA GLU A 122 17.68 3.83 -1.47
C GLU A 122 16.68 4.82 -2.09
N ARG A 123 15.47 4.34 -2.38
CA ARG A 123 14.38 5.18 -2.89
C ARG A 123 13.44 5.60 -1.79
N TRP A 124 13.09 4.67 -0.92
CA TRP A 124 12.31 4.94 0.27
C TRP A 124 12.58 3.88 1.32
N ARG A 125 12.25 4.25 2.56
CA ARG A 125 12.23 3.39 3.73
C ARG A 125 10.91 3.56 4.47
N SER A 126 10.39 2.47 5.00
CA SER A 126 9.25 2.44 5.92
C SER A 126 9.68 1.75 7.21
N GLU A 127 9.31 2.32 8.34
CA GLU A 127 9.66 1.83 9.66
C GLU A 127 8.38 1.67 10.48
N HIS A 128 8.17 0.49 11.05
CA HIS A 128 7.09 0.21 11.98
C HIS A 128 7.69 -0.24 13.30
N ARG A 129 7.53 0.61 14.31
CA ARG A 129 8.09 0.41 15.64
C ARG A 129 6.99 -0.05 16.58
N THR A 130 7.23 -1.16 17.27
CA THR A 130 6.35 -1.70 18.31
C THR A 130 7.12 -1.71 19.62
N GLU A 131 6.50 -1.15 20.64
CA GLU A 131 7.05 -0.98 21.99
C GLU A 131 6.17 -1.75 22.96
N CYS A 132 6.79 -2.49 23.89
CA CYS A 132 6.03 -3.33 24.81
C CYS A 132 6.61 -3.34 26.23
N PRO A 133 6.03 -2.55 27.15
CA PRO A 133 6.45 -2.50 28.54
C PRO A 133 6.03 -3.76 29.30
N GLY A 134 7.00 -4.59 29.68
CA GLY A 134 6.81 -5.69 30.65
C GLY A 134 5.90 -6.83 30.21
N LEU A 135 5.64 -6.98 28.91
CA LEU A 135 4.77 -8.00 28.30
C LEU A 135 5.46 -8.66 27.11
N ASP A 136 4.85 -9.69 26.55
CA ASP A 136 5.40 -10.40 25.39
C ASP A 136 5.22 -9.57 24.12
N LEU A 137 6.34 -9.30 23.45
CA LEU A 137 6.40 -8.54 22.20
C LEU A 137 6.53 -9.49 21.01
N GLU A 138 5.64 -9.32 20.04
CA GLU A 138 5.77 -9.94 18.73
C GLU A 138 5.50 -8.94 17.62
N ALA A 139 6.41 -8.83 16.66
CA ALA A 139 6.18 -8.07 15.43
C ALA A 139 6.85 -8.80 14.27
N ALA A 140 6.12 -9.02 13.18
CA ALA A 140 6.65 -9.70 12.01
C ALA A 140 5.95 -9.27 10.73
N TYR A 141 6.60 -9.55 9.60
CA TYR A 141 5.96 -9.51 8.29
C TYR A 141 5.31 -10.86 7.97
N PHE A 142 4.19 -10.83 7.26
CA PHE A 142 3.66 -12.03 6.60
C PHE A 142 4.49 -12.28 5.33
N LEU A 143 5.64 -12.93 5.50
CA LEU A 143 6.66 -13.02 4.45
C LEU A 143 6.15 -13.69 3.16
N ASP A 144 5.24 -14.65 3.24
CA ASP A 144 4.66 -15.31 2.06
C ASP A 144 3.77 -14.39 1.23
N ASN A 145 3.24 -13.32 1.84
CA ASN A 145 2.39 -12.33 1.19
C ASN A 145 3.12 -11.01 0.90
N ALA A 146 4.40 -10.90 1.25
CA ALA A 146 5.21 -9.73 0.95
C ALA A 146 5.89 -9.87 -0.40
N GLU A 147 5.45 -9.11 -1.41
CA GLU A 147 5.84 -9.34 -2.81
C GLU A 147 5.85 -8.07 -3.66
N ALA A 148 6.34 -8.22 -4.89
CA ALA A 148 6.28 -7.22 -5.95
C ALA A 148 5.39 -7.76 -7.07
N THR A 149 4.37 -7.02 -7.46
CA THR A 149 3.38 -7.42 -8.48
C THR A 149 3.02 -6.23 -9.35
N ASP A 150 2.72 -6.45 -10.63
CA ASP A 150 2.17 -5.43 -11.53
C ASP A 150 0.65 -5.62 -11.62
N LEU A 151 -0.06 -5.00 -10.68
CA LEU A 151 -1.49 -5.21 -10.44
C LEU A 151 -2.37 -4.52 -11.48
N ASP A 152 -1.90 -3.40 -12.05
CA ASP A 152 -2.64 -2.64 -13.07
C ASP A 152 -2.10 -2.81 -14.50
N GLY A 153 -1.01 -3.56 -14.68
CA GLY A 153 -0.47 -3.94 -15.99
C GLY A 153 0.29 -2.82 -16.69
N ASP A 154 0.72 -1.78 -15.96
CA ASP A 154 1.47 -0.66 -16.54
C ASP A 154 2.99 -0.88 -16.56
N GLY A 155 3.44 -2.03 -16.05
CA GLY A 155 4.83 -2.42 -15.96
C GLY A 155 5.57 -1.85 -14.76
N VAL A 156 4.92 -1.15 -13.83
CA VAL A 156 5.52 -0.72 -12.55
C VAL A 156 5.15 -1.70 -11.46
N ALA A 157 6.10 -2.03 -10.58
CA ALA A 157 5.80 -2.88 -9.44
C ALA A 157 5.03 -2.13 -8.35
N GLU A 158 3.89 -2.68 -7.95
CA GLU A 158 3.29 -2.47 -6.64
C GLU A 158 3.91 -3.42 -5.61
N LEU A 159 4.31 -2.87 -4.46
CA LEU A 159 4.98 -3.60 -3.38
C LEU A 159 4.02 -3.80 -2.22
N THR A 160 3.74 -5.05 -1.89
CA THR A 160 2.83 -5.43 -0.80
C THR A 160 3.64 -5.77 0.45
N LEU A 161 3.33 -5.13 1.57
CA LEU A 161 4.05 -5.21 2.84
C LEU A 161 3.08 -5.49 3.99
N PRO A 162 2.55 -6.72 4.08
CA PRO A 162 1.70 -7.12 5.19
C PRO A 162 2.55 -7.42 6.44
N SER A 163 2.17 -6.88 7.58
CA SER A 163 2.79 -7.12 8.89
C SER A 163 1.77 -7.21 10.01
N HIS A 164 2.21 -7.75 11.14
CA HIS A 164 1.46 -7.74 12.39
C HIS A 164 2.33 -7.34 13.58
N ALA A 165 1.68 -6.82 14.61
CA ALA A 165 2.29 -6.47 15.89
C ALA A 165 1.38 -6.85 17.06
N PHE A 166 1.99 -7.26 18.16
CA PHE A 166 1.33 -7.67 19.39
C PHE A 166 2.20 -7.26 20.58
N CYS A 167 1.54 -6.76 21.62
CA CYS A 167 2.11 -6.52 22.93
C CYS A 167 1.07 -6.93 23.97
N GLY A 168 1.28 -8.07 24.62
CA GLY A 168 0.28 -8.66 25.50
C GLY A 168 0.84 -9.84 26.30
N GLY A 169 0.08 -10.34 27.25
CA GLY A 169 0.46 -11.49 28.08
C GLY A 169 -0.50 -12.69 27.95
N GLY A 170 -1.34 -12.68 26.92
CA GLY A 170 -2.42 -13.63 26.73
C GLY A 170 -2.72 -13.90 25.27
N VAL A 171 -3.92 -14.42 25.01
CA VAL A 171 -4.43 -14.61 23.65
C VAL A 171 -5.27 -13.40 23.29
N ASP A 172 -4.65 -12.40 22.67
CA ASP A 172 -5.33 -11.20 22.17
C ASP A 172 -5.11 -11.05 20.66
N PRO A 173 -5.99 -10.34 19.94
CA PRO A 173 -5.80 -10.03 18.53
C PRO A 173 -4.51 -9.25 18.28
N HIS A 174 -3.78 -9.64 17.23
CA HIS A 174 -2.63 -8.88 16.76
C HIS A 174 -3.12 -7.73 15.88
N GLN A 175 -2.47 -6.57 15.99
CA GLN A 175 -2.70 -5.47 15.06
C GLN A 175 -2.09 -5.84 13.71
N ILE A 176 -2.91 -5.86 12.67
CA ILE A 176 -2.52 -6.16 11.28
C ILE A 176 -2.45 -4.86 10.49
N VAL A 177 -1.40 -4.76 9.69
CA VAL A 177 -1.19 -3.67 8.74
C VAL A 177 -0.85 -4.28 7.39
N ILE A 178 -1.60 -3.90 6.35
CA ILE A 178 -1.26 -4.23 4.96
C ILE A 178 -0.99 -2.92 4.25
N GLU A 179 0.27 -2.67 3.91
CA GLU A 179 0.68 -1.52 3.11
C GLU A 179 0.98 -1.95 1.68
N LEU A 180 0.34 -1.33 0.70
CA LEU A 180 0.66 -1.45 -0.72
C LEU A 180 1.30 -0.15 -1.19
N ARG A 181 2.45 -0.23 -1.87
CA ARG A 181 3.16 0.95 -2.38
C ARG A 181 3.36 0.92 -3.88
N ARG A 182 3.18 2.08 -4.51
CA ARG A 182 3.57 2.36 -5.90
C ARG A 182 4.30 3.70 -5.94
N GLY A 183 5.61 3.67 -6.17
CA GLY A 183 6.42 4.89 -6.05
C GLY A 183 6.28 5.53 -4.67
N ASP A 184 5.77 6.76 -4.63
CA ASP A 184 5.52 7.50 -3.38
C ASP A 184 4.10 7.29 -2.83
N ASP A 185 3.18 6.72 -3.63
CA ASP A 185 1.81 6.45 -3.22
C ASP A 185 1.73 5.24 -2.29
N ARG A 186 0.86 5.33 -1.28
CA ARG A 186 0.67 4.32 -0.24
C ARG A 186 -0.81 4.06 -0.01
N TYR A 187 -1.19 2.80 -0.03
CA TYR A 187 -2.56 2.34 0.23
C TYR A 187 -2.53 1.37 1.40
N ARG A 188 -3.38 1.58 2.40
CA ARG A 188 -3.28 0.86 3.68
C ARG A 188 -4.60 0.24 4.11
N VAL A 189 -4.56 -1.00 4.58
CA VAL A 189 -5.62 -1.63 5.37
C VAL A 189 -5.06 -1.88 6.76
N GLU A 190 -5.84 -1.57 7.79
CA GLU A 190 -5.48 -1.78 9.20
C GLU A 190 -6.58 -2.57 9.88
N GLY A 191 -6.26 -3.29 10.94
CA GLY A 191 -7.26 -4.01 11.72
C GLY A 191 -6.64 -4.98 12.69
N GLU A 192 -7.42 -5.95 13.13
CA GLU A 192 -7.03 -6.95 14.12
C GLU A 192 -7.13 -8.36 13.54
N SER A 193 -6.27 -9.26 14.01
CA SER A 193 -6.38 -10.67 13.66
C SER A 193 -7.62 -11.31 14.29
N LEU A 194 -8.27 -12.22 13.60
CA LEU A 194 -9.30 -13.08 14.17
C LEU A 194 -8.64 -14.16 15.04
N VAL A 195 -9.02 -14.18 16.32
CA VAL A 195 -8.63 -15.21 17.28
C VAL A 195 -9.71 -16.30 17.28
N VAL A 196 -9.28 -17.56 17.13
CA VAL A 196 -10.16 -18.74 17.19
C VAL A 196 -9.60 -19.71 18.21
N ILE A 197 -10.38 -19.99 19.26
CA ILE A 197 -10.04 -20.94 20.33
C ILE A 197 -11.11 -22.03 20.35
N ASP A 198 -10.69 -23.29 20.39
CA ASP A 198 -11.61 -24.43 20.39
C ASP A 198 -12.57 -24.37 21.59
N GLY A 199 -13.88 -24.37 21.28
CA GLY A 199 -14.94 -24.30 22.29
C GLY A 199 -15.32 -22.89 22.73
N GLU A 200 -14.66 -21.85 22.23
CA GLU A 200 -14.98 -20.44 22.48
C GLU A 200 -15.52 -19.74 21.22
N ALA A 201 -16.24 -18.64 21.41
CA ALA A 201 -16.65 -17.80 20.28
C ALA A 201 -15.44 -17.03 19.74
N PRO A 202 -15.23 -16.97 18.41
CA PRO A 202 -14.17 -16.15 17.83
C PRO A 202 -14.32 -14.67 18.21
N PHE A 203 -13.20 -13.98 18.39
CA PHE A 203 -13.13 -12.56 18.69
C PHE A 203 -11.96 -11.89 17.96
N GLY A 204 -11.99 -10.55 17.85
CA GLY A 204 -11.10 -9.83 16.94
C GLY A 204 -11.56 -9.91 15.49
N GLY A 205 -10.65 -9.63 14.56
CA GLY A 205 -10.92 -9.67 13.12
C GLY A 205 -11.49 -8.37 12.55
N GLU A 206 -11.61 -7.32 13.36
CA GLU A 206 -12.05 -6.00 12.92
C GLU A 206 -11.11 -5.46 11.85
N ARG A 207 -11.70 -4.83 10.84
CA ARG A 207 -10.96 -4.20 9.75
C ARG A 207 -11.38 -2.75 9.60
N ALA A 208 -10.40 -1.87 9.46
CA ALA A 208 -10.55 -0.45 9.18
C ALA A 208 -9.91 -0.11 7.83
N ASP A 209 -10.77 0.23 6.86
CA ASP A 209 -10.32 0.73 5.56
C ASP A 209 -9.87 2.18 5.70
N SER A 210 -8.59 2.44 5.37
CA SER A 210 -8.06 3.79 5.40
C SER A 210 -8.62 4.66 4.25
N PRO A 211 -8.55 6.00 4.35
CA PRO A 211 -8.87 6.88 3.23
C PRO A 211 -8.04 6.58 1.97
N SER A 212 -6.79 6.11 2.13
CA SER A 212 -5.96 5.74 0.98
C SER A 212 -6.47 4.45 0.32
N TYR A 213 -6.91 3.44 1.07
CA TYR A 213 -7.58 2.27 0.50
C TYR A 213 -8.82 2.68 -0.32
N ALA A 214 -9.68 3.54 0.22
CA ALA A 214 -10.87 3.99 -0.49
C ALA A 214 -10.54 4.70 -1.82
N ALA A 215 -9.44 5.45 -1.86
CA ALA A 215 -8.95 6.15 -3.05
C ALA A 215 -8.14 5.26 -4.01
N ALA A 216 -7.79 4.02 -3.63
CA ALA A 216 -6.94 3.16 -4.42
C ALA A 216 -7.61 2.72 -5.74
N PRO A 217 -6.85 2.43 -6.80
CA PRO A 217 -7.35 1.74 -7.98
C PRO A 217 -8.09 0.43 -7.64
N ALA A 218 -9.06 0.03 -8.47
CA ALA A 218 -9.89 -1.14 -8.18
C ALA A 218 -9.07 -2.44 -8.07
N ALA A 219 -8.07 -2.63 -8.94
CA ALA A 219 -7.16 -3.77 -8.87
C ALA A 219 -6.38 -3.82 -7.54
N PHE A 220 -5.98 -2.65 -7.03
CA PHE A 220 -5.21 -2.54 -5.79
C PHE A 220 -6.08 -2.86 -4.58
N ARG A 221 -7.34 -2.38 -4.55
CA ARG A 221 -8.30 -2.76 -3.50
C ARG A 221 -8.56 -4.26 -3.48
N GLN A 222 -8.80 -4.86 -4.66
CA GLN A 222 -9.04 -6.30 -4.78
C GLN A 222 -7.83 -7.12 -4.28
N HIS A 223 -6.62 -6.68 -4.59
CA HIS A 223 -5.40 -7.29 -4.08
C HIS A 223 -5.30 -7.18 -2.56
N LEU A 224 -5.47 -5.98 -2.00
CA LEU A 224 -5.47 -5.74 -0.55
C LEU A 224 -6.52 -6.59 0.18
N ASP A 225 -7.71 -6.76 -0.40
CA ASP A 225 -8.75 -7.64 0.14
C ASP A 225 -8.33 -9.11 0.15
N THR A 226 -7.66 -9.56 -0.92
CA THR A 226 -7.14 -10.93 -1.03
C THR A 226 -6.06 -11.18 0.01
N VAL A 227 -5.13 -10.25 0.17
CA VAL A 227 -4.06 -10.34 1.19
C VAL A 227 -4.67 -10.35 2.59
N TRP A 228 -5.67 -9.49 2.87
CA TRP A 228 -6.39 -9.51 4.15
C TRP A 228 -6.97 -10.88 4.47
N GLN A 229 -7.68 -11.50 3.53
CA GLN A 229 -8.25 -12.83 3.75
C GLN A 229 -7.17 -13.89 4.05
N ALA A 230 -5.98 -13.77 3.46
CA ALA A 230 -4.88 -14.69 3.70
C ALA A 230 -4.23 -14.52 5.08
N VAL A 231 -4.22 -13.31 5.65
CA VAL A 231 -3.42 -13.00 6.85
C VAL A 231 -4.25 -12.69 8.10
N HIS A 232 -5.54 -12.39 7.96
CA HIS A 232 -6.38 -11.95 9.09
C HIS A 232 -6.62 -13.04 10.14
N THR A 233 -6.51 -14.31 9.78
CA THR A 233 -6.51 -15.41 10.75
C THR A 233 -5.07 -15.82 10.99
N LEU A 234 -4.55 -15.54 12.19
CA LEU A 234 -3.26 -16.10 12.56
C LEU A 234 -3.42 -17.59 12.79
N PRO A 235 -2.54 -18.44 12.26
CA PRO A 235 -2.51 -19.84 12.69
C PRO A 235 -2.31 -19.80 14.21
N GLY A 236 -3.28 -20.35 14.94
CA GLY A 236 -3.17 -20.47 16.39
C GLY A 236 -1.83 -21.11 16.70
N ARG A 237 -1.05 -20.52 17.62
CA ARG A 237 0.14 -21.19 18.14
C ARG A 237 -0.34 -22.52 18.72
N GLU A 238 -0.28 -23.58 17.92
CA GLU A 238 -0.38 -24.94 18.46
C GLU A 238 0.67 -24.95 19.56
N SER A 239 0.20 -25.19 20.79
CA SER A 239 1.06 -25.41 21.91
C SER A 239 2.09 -26.42 21.46
N ASP A 240 3.38 -26.11 21.57
CA ASP A 240 4.48 -27.05 21.33
C ASP A 240 4.33 -28.23 22.31
N GLY A 241 3.40 -29.12 21.98
CA GLY A 241 3.21 -30.43 22.56
C GLY A 241 4.18 -31.36 21.87
N GLY A 242 5.46 -31.24 22.25
CA GLY A 242 6.44 -32.27 21.95
C GLY A 242 6.09 -33.59 22.65
N PRO A 243 6.41 -34.74 22.03
CA PRO A 243 6.10 -36.08 22.55
C PRO A 243 6.78 -36.42 23.88
#